data_AF-A0A937VAI6-F1
#
_entry.id   AF-A0A937VAI6-F1
#
_cell.length_a   1.000
_cell.length_b   1.000
_cell.length_c   1.000
_cell.angle_alpha   90.00
_cell.angle_beta   90.00
_cell.angle_gamma   90.00
#
_symmetry.space_group_name_H-M   'P 1'
#
loop_
_entity.id
_entity.type
_entity.pdbx_description
1 polymer ?
#
loop_
_entity_poly.entity_id
_entity_poly.type
_entity_poly.pdbx_seq_one_letter_code
_entity_poly.pdbx_strand_id
1 'polypeptide(L)'
;MDKHWNHYCTMSIVHFMAYPATITGDGPIAATVSKIAEDSFFGAVEITHINDPAERQKTRDVIEAAHIRVGYGGQPLVLRGKLNPNSLQEAERQAAVT
;
A
#
# COMPACT_ATOMS: atom_id res chain seq x y z
N MET A 1 -29.79 8.72 -5.19
CA MET A 1 -28.38 8.96 -5.63
C MET A 1 -28.42 8.94 -7.14
N ASP A 2 -28.19 10.08 -7.77
CA ASP A 2 -28.44 10.23 -9.21
C ASP A 2 -27.19 9.91 -10.06
N LYS A 3 -26.07 9.63 -9.40
CA LYS A 3 -24.80 9.22 -10.00
C LYS A 3 -24.26 7.98 -9.28
N HIS A 4 -23.48 7.19 -10.02
CA HIS A 4 -22.76 6.05 -9.47
C HIS A 4 -21.73 6.52 -8.42
N TRP A 5 -21.42 5.70 -7.42
CA TRP A 5 -20.56 6.08 -6.28
C TRP A 5 -19.16 6.55 -6.71
N ASN A 6 -18.67 6.05 -7.85
CA ASN A 6 -17.35 6.39 -8.40
C ASN A 6 -17.20 7.87 -8.81
N HIS A 7 -18.30 8.62 -8.87
CA HIS A 7 -18.26 10.08 -9.04
C HIS A 7 -17.88 10.85 -7.76
N TYR A 8 -18.02 10.21 -6.60
CA TYR A 8 -17.82 10.84 -5.29
C TYR A 8 -16.61 10.29 -4.55
N CYS A 9 -16.32 9.00 -4.73
CA CYS A 9 -15.19 8.35 -4.10
C CYS A 9 -14.50 7.38 -5.04
N THR A 10 -13.28 6.98 -4.66
CA THR A 10 -12.55 5.90 -5.31
C THR A 10 -12.43 4.77 -4.29
N MET A 11 -13.02 3.62 -4.62
CA MET A 11 -12.91 2.45 -3.76
C MET A 11 -11.49 1.92 -3.82
N SER A 12 -10.83 1.89 -2.66
CA SER A 12 -9.50 1.33 -2.46
C SER A 12 -9.57 0.06 -1.62
N ILE A 13 -8.47 -0.69 -1.61
CA ILE A 13 -8.24 -1.81 -0.69
C ILE A 13 -6.85 -1.73 -0.08
N VAL A 14 -6.76 -2.04 1.22
CA VAL A 14 -5.50 -2.16 1.94
C VAL A 14 -4.86 -3.51 1.61
N HIS A 15 -3.89 -3.50 0.69
CA HIS A 15 -3.29 -4.70 0.11
C HIS A 15 -2.70 -5.63 1.16
N PHE A 16 -1.87 -5.11 2.07
CA PHE A 16 -1.21 -5.93 3.10
C PHE A 16 -2.13 -6.44 4.21
N MET A 17 -3.37 -5.94 4.29
CA MET A 17 -4.39 -6.49 5.18
C MET A 17 -5.19 -7.60 4.48
N ALA A 18 -5.46 -7.45 3.18
CA ALA A 18 -6.07 -8.49 2.35
C ALA A 18 -5.12 -9.64 2.03
N TYR A 19 -3.81 -9.36 1.96
CA TYR A 19 -2.72 -10.30 1.74
C TYR A 19 -1.69 -10.23 2.88
N PRO A 20 -1.96 -10.80 4.07
CA PRO A 20 -1.08 -10.63 5.25
C PRO A 20 0.37 -11.08 5.06
N ALA A 21 0.63 -11.98 4.09
CA ALA A 21 1.98 -12.40 3.73
C ALA A 21 2.85 -11.26 3.18
N THR A 22 2.27 -10.12 2.79
CA THR A 22 2.98 -8.97 2.22
C THR A 22 3.24 -7.84 3.19
N ILE A 23 2.80 -7.95 4.45
CA ILE A 23 2.91 -6.89 5.46
C ILE A 23 4.36 -6.52 5.82
N THR A 24 5.32 -7.41 5.57
CA THR A 24 6.75 -7.17 5.82
C THR A 24 7.48 -6.56 4.62
N GLY A 25 6.77 -6.28 3.52
CA GLY A 25 7.38 -5.83 2.27
C GLY A 25 7.99 -6.95 1.42
N ASP A 26 7.72 -8.21 1.78
CA ASP A 26 8.13 -9.42 1.06
C ASP A 26 6.92 -10.17 0.49
N GLY A 27 7.17 -11.29 -0.19
CA GLY A 27 6.13 -12.15 -0.73
C GLY A 27 5.67 -11.73 -2.14
N PRO A 28 4.57 -12.31 -2.63
CA PRO A 28 4.14 -12.18 -4.03
C PRO A 28 3.36 -10.88 -4.28
N ILE A 29 3.99 -9.73 -4.03
CA ILE A 29 3.32 -8.42 -4.02
C ILE A 29 2.77 -8.07 -5.41
N ALA A 30 3.58 -8.14 -6.46
CA ALA A 30 3.14 -7.81 -7.81
C ALA A 30 2.00 -8.72 -8.28
N ALA A 31 2.11 -10.03 -8.01
CA ALA A 31 1.09 -11.01 -8.38
C ALA A 31 -0.24 -10.79 -7.65
N THR A 32 -0.20 -10.39 -6.38
CA THR A 32 -1.41 -10.12 -5.57
C THR A 32 -2.00 -8.74 -5.87
N VAL A 33 -1.19 -7.75 -6.23
CA VAL A 33 -1.66 -6.46 -6.78
C VAL A 33 -2.32 -6.66 -8.14
N SER A 34 -1.80 -7.54 -9.01
CA SER A 34 -2.44 -7.89 -10.30
C SER A 34 -3.86 -8.39 -10.10
N LYS A 35 -4.08 -9.27 -9.11
CA LYS A 35 -5.43 -9.77 -8.79
C LYS A 35 -6.41 -8.68 -8.38
N ILE A 36 -5.94 -7.64 -7.69
CA ILE A 36 -6.78 -6.48 -7.33
C ILE A 36 -7.05 -5.63 -8.58
N ALA A 37 -6.02 -5.41 -9.41
CA ALA A 37 -6.11 -4.62 -10.63
C ALA A 37 -7.03 -5.23 -11.69
N GLU A 38 -7.17 -6.56 -11.69
CA GLU A 38 -8.11 -7.29 -12.56
C GLU A 38 -9.58 -7.12 -12.12
N ASP A 39 -9.84 -6.66 -10.89
CA ASP A 39 -11.19 -6.41 -10.37
C ASP A 39 -11.60 -4.95 -10.61
N SER A 40 -12.56 -4.75 -11.52
CA SER A 40 -13.07 -3.44 -11.90
C SER A 40 -13.80 -2.69 -10.78
N PHE A 41 -14.07 -3.34 -9.64
CA PHE A 41 -14.60 -2.68 -8.45
C PHE A 41 -13.59 -1.71 -7.83
N PHE A 42 -12.28 -2.04 -7.85
CA PHE A 42 -11.25 -1.24 -7.20
C PHE A 42 -10.64 -0.22 -8.17
N GLY A 43 -10.72 1.06 -7.79
CA GLY A 43 -10.04 2.14 -8.51
C GLY A 43 -8.71 2.54 -7.87
N ALA A 44 -8.35 1.95 -6.73
CA ALA A 44 -7.10 2.21 -6.03
C ALA A 44 -6.62 0.99 -5.22
N VAL A 45 -5.32 0.91 -4.97
CA VAL A 45 -4.70 -0.06 -4.06
C VAL A 45 -3.77 0.67 -3.08
N GLU A 46 -3.82 0.29 -1.80
CA GLU A 46 -2.94 0.82 -0.77
C GLU A 46 -1.87 -0.21 -0.42
N ILE A 47 -0.62 0.09 -0.78
CA ILE A 47 0.55 -0.79 -0.57
C ILE A 47 1.43 -0.25 0.57
N THR A 48 2.31 -1.07 1.11
CA THR A 48 3.37 -0.62 2.04
C THR A 48 4.74 -0.67 1.36
N HIS A 49 5.82 -0.51 2.13
CA HIS A 49 7.19 -0.73 1.66
C HIS A 49 7.34 -2.07 0.93
N ILE A 50 8.18 -2.09 -0.11
CA ILE A 50 8.55 -3.29 -0.86
C ILE A 50 10.06 -3.38 -0.80
N ASN A 51 10.58 -4.46 -0.21
CA ASN A 51 12.00 -4.60 0.09
C ASN A 51 12.82 -4.86 -1.17
N ASP A 52 12.36 -5.79 -2.02
CA ASP A 52 13.04 -6.15 -3.26
C ASP A 52 12.79 -5.09 -4.35
N PRO A 53 13.83 -4.40 -4.86
CA PRO A 53 13.68 -3.44 -5.94
C PRO A 53 13.07 -4.03 -7.22
N ALA A 54 13.33 -5.30 -7.52
CA ALA A 54 12.77 -5.97 -8.70
C ALA A 54 11.28 -6.24 -8.52
N GLU A 55 10.83 -6.64 -7.33
CA GLU A 55 9.41 -6.81 -7.03
C GLU A 55 8.68 -5.47 -7.00
N ARG A 56 9.32 -4.42 -6.49
CA ARG A 56 8.81 -3.04 -6.53
C ARG A 56 8.62 -2.55 -7.97
N GLN A 57 9.59 -2.85 -8.84
CA GLN A 57 9.53 -2.54 -10.26
C GLN A 57 8.33 -3.25 -10.93
N LYS A 58 8.18 -4.56 -10.75
CA LYS A 58 7.03 -5.31 -11.27
C LYS A 58 5.69 -4.79 -10.75
N THR A 59 5.62 -4.45 -9.46
CA THR A 59 4.40 -3.91 -8.85
C THR A 59 4.03 -2.57 -9.49
N ARG A 60 5.01 -1.71 -9.76
CA ARG A 60 4.79 -0.46 -10.49
C ARG A 60 4.24 -0.72 -11.89
N ASP A 61 4.84 -1.67 -12.63
CA ASP A 61 4.43 -1.98 -14.00
C ASP A 61 2.97 -2.47 -14.06
N VAL A 62 2.53 -3.27 -13.08
CA VAL A 62 1.12 -3.67 -12.94
C VAL A 62 0.21 -2.46 -12.71
N ILE A 63 0.58 -1.58 -11.77
CA ILE A 63 -0.21 -0.39 -11.42
C ILE A 63 -0.34 0.55 -12.63
N GLU A 64 0.76 0.78 -13.34
CA GLU A 64 0.81 1.63 -14.54
C GLU A 64 -0.07 1.05 -15.65
N ALA A 65 0.03 -0.25 -15.93
CA ALA A 65 -0.75 -0.92 -16.97
C ALA A 65 -2.26 -0.95 -16.67
N ALA A 66 -2.64 -1.08 -15.39
CA ALA A 66 -4.03 -1.15 -14.97
C ALA A 66 -4.69 0.23 -14.76
N HIS A 67 -3.92 1.32 -14.81
CA HIS A 67 -4.40 2.68 -14.52
C HIS A 67 -5.09 2.82 -13.15
N ILE A 68 -4.71 1.99 -12.18
CA ILE A 68 -5.21 2.02 -10.81
C ILE A 68 -4.41 3.03 -9.97
N ARG A 69 -5.06 3.78 -9.07
CA ARG A 69 -4.34 4.70 -8.19
C ARG A 69 -3.61 3.94 -7.08
N VAL A 70 -2.50 4.51 -6.59
CA VAL A 70 -1.73 3.93 -5.48
C VAL A 70 -1.76 4.83 -4.24
N GLY A 71 -2.03 4.23 -3.09
CA GLY A 71 -1.86 4.84 -1.77
C GLY A 71 -0.73 4.15 -1.00
N TYR A 72 -0.11 4.87 -0.06
CA TYR A 72 0.96 4.32 0.79
C TYR A 72 0.50 4.15 2.23
N GLY A 73 0.49 2.90 2.70
CA GLY A 73 0.28 2.54 4.09
C GLY A 73 1.59 2.51 4.87
N GLY A 74 1.82 3.55 5.69
CA GLY A 74 2.96 3.62 6.62
C GLY A 74 2.80 2.77 7.89
N GLN A 75 1.59 2.26 8.15
CA GLN A 75 1.27 1.51 9.37
C GLN A 75 2.20 0.30 9.60
N PRO A 76 2.50 -0.57 8.61
CA PRO A 76 3.40 -1.70 8.83
C PRO A 76 4.80 -1.30 9.29
N LEU A 77 5.38 -0.23 8.73
CA LEU A 77 6.69 0.28 9.15
C LEU A 77 6.66 0.79 10.59
N VAL A 78 5.69 1.68 10.89
CA VAL A 78 5.61 2.34 12.20
C VAL A 78 5.36 1.32 13.31
N LEU A 79 4.33 0.49 13.17
CA LEU A 79 3.90 -0.40 14.25
C LEU A 79 4.85 -1.58 14.44
N ARG A 80 5.35 -2.19 13.37
CA ARG A 80 6.27 -3.34 13.49
C ARG A 80 7.67 -2.90 13.90
N GLY A 81 8.10 -1.70 13.47
CA GLY A 81 9.34 -1.07 13.91
C GLY A 81 9.29 -0.51 15.33
N LYS A 82 8.12 -0.52 15.99
CA LYS A 82 7.88 0.15 17.28
C LYS A 82 8.31 1.63 17.27
N LEU A 83 8.13 2.28 16.12
CA LEU A 83 8.52 3.66 15.90
C LEU A 83 7.42 4.58 16.46
N ASN A 84 7.82 5.72 17.02
CA ASN A 84 6.89 6.69 17.57
C ASN A 84 7.19 8.10 17.02
N PRO A 85 6.59 8.48 15.88
CA PRO A 85 6.77 9.83 15.33
C PRO A 85 6.20 10.94 16.24
N ASN A 86 5.38 10.57 17.23
CA ASN A 86 4.78 11.48 18.20
C ASN A 86 5.46 11.44 19.58
N SER A 87 6.63 10.80 19.71
CA SER A 87 7.35 10.75 21.00
C SER A 87 7.67 12.16 21.49
N LEU A 88 7.70 12.39 22.80
CA LEU A 88 8.23 13.65 23.36
C LEU A 88 9.76 13.71 23.26
N GLN A 89 10.42 12.56 23.13
CA GLN A 89 11.87 12.45 22.96
C GLN A 89 12.24 12.64 21.49
N GLU A 90 13.06 13.65 21.18
CA GLU A 90 13.48 13.98 19.81
C GLU A 90 14.12 12.79 19.09
N ALA A 91 15.02 12.06 19.76
CA ALA A 91 15.71 10.92 19.18
C ALA A 91 14.75 9.81 18.71
N GLU A 92 13.67 9.55 19.45
CA GLU A 92 12.65 8.57 19.08
C GLU A 92 11.80 9.05 17.89
N ARG A 93 11.53 10.36 17.80
CA ARG A 93 10.85 10.93 16.63
C ARG A 93 11.71 10.83 15.38
N GLN A 94 13.00 11.15 15.49
CA GLN A 94 13.94 11.09 14.37
C GLN A 94 14.07 9.65 13.85
N ALA A 95 14.16 8.67 14.74
CA ALA A 95 14.18 7.25 14.36
C ALA A 95 12.94 6.82 13.54
N ALA A 96 11.82 7.55 13.61
CA ALA A 96 10.59 7.23 12.87
C ALA A 96 10.55 7.81 11.44
N VAL A 97 11.50 8.65 11.05
CA VAL A 97 11.53 9.35 9.74
C VAL A 97 12.84 9.16 8.97
N THR A 98 13.77 8.36 9.50
CA THR A 98 15.08 8.08 8.88
C THR A 98 15.06 6.73 8.18
#